data_AF-A0AAU7FBU0-F1
#
_entry.id   AF-A0AAU7FBU0-F1
#
_cell.length_a   1.000
_cell.length_b   1.000
_cell.length_c   1.000
_cell.angle_alpha   90.00
_cell.angle_beta   90.00
_cell.angle_gamma   90.00
#
_symmetry.space_group_name_H-M   'P 1'
#
loop_
_entity.id
_entity.type
_entity.pdbx_description
1 polymer ?
#
loop_
_entity_poly.entity_id
_entity_poly.type
_entity_poly.pdbx_seq_one_letter_code
_entity_poly.pdbx_strand_id
1 'polypeptide(L)'
;MLHRFSPLFFVLLVLLVKPAFADLNVGLLVSRNADQTLEDWQPILDDLALATGQKVRGQVLSDRDELLRRMQKGQIQIARVDNKLALDLVENAKGEVFARLSQTGNINDYRSVMLVKKNSPIKNADDLLNRPKQLRYAGGKPGTTAEYLIPHYHLFFKRNVLPEQYFKQNLQLGTEGAFVALAQGQVDVAVSNTFDLEQLKEKFPRDFSQMRVVWESPRFAFDPLVMRSDLPAAQKAAISQFFTNYGRTGSNTALAKQRLYYADQLAGFVKADNRSLRQVTDLQLFHDLFRLTFNTKLTAEAKVAQEKSYYQRFDALIALLGGAK
;
A
#
# COMPACT_ATOMS: atom_id res chain seq x y z
N MET A 1 29.46 -70.97 -32.90
CA MET A 1 28.33 -70.09 -32.58
C MET A 1 28.83 -69.01 -31.63
N LEU A 2 29.07 -67.80 -32.13
CA LEU A 2 29.56 -66.65 -31.35
C LEU A 2 28.36 -65.93 -30.73
N HIS A 3 28.29 -65.89 -29.40
CA HIS A 3 27.26 -65.18 -28.66
C HIS A 3 27.49 -63.65 -28.70
N ARG A 4 26.51 -62.92 -29.22
CA ARG A 4 26.40 -61.46 -29.15
C ARG A 4 26.03 -61.04 -27.72
N PHE A 5 26.87 -60.22 -27.09
CA PHE A 5 26.50 -59.43 -25.92
C PHE A 5 25.99 -58.06 -26.39
N SER A 6 24.74 -57.72 -26.08
CA SER A 6 24.22 -56.35 -26.17
C SER A 6 24.34 -55.68 -24.80
N PRO A 7 24.94 -54.49 -24.67
CA PRO A 7 24.89 -53.75 -23.42
C PRO A 7 23.55 -53.01 -23.33
N LEU A 8 22.78 -53.28 -22.27
CA LEU A 8 21.60 -52.51 -21.90
C LEU A 8 22.06 -51.13 -21.40
N PHE A 9 21.76 -50.07 -22.15
CA PHE A 9 21.97 -48.69 -21.70
C PHE A 9 20.84 -48.32 -20.72
N PHE A 10 21.16 -48.25 -19.43
CA PHE A 10 20.25 -47.69 -18.43
C PHE A 10 20.32 -46.16 -18.53
N VAL A 11 19.31 -45.55 -19.15
CA VAL A 11 19.11 -44.10 -19.09
C VAL A 11 18.49 -43.77 -17.74
N LEU A 12 19.30 -43.22 -16.84
CA LEU A 12 18.84 -42.73 -15.54
C LEU A 12 18.04 -41.43 -15.76
N LEU A 13 16.71 -41.54 -15.79
CA LEU A 13 15.81 -40.39 -15.81
C LEU A 13 15.84 -39.72 -14.42
N VAL A 14 16.66 -38.69 -14.27
CA VAL A 14 16.65 -37.84 -13.08
C VAL A 14 15.37 -36.99 -13.11
N LEU A 15 14.34 -37.44 -12.41
CA LEU A 15 13.17 -36.62 -12.10
C LEU A 15 13.61 -35.47 -11.18
N LEU A 16 13.68 -34.26 -11.73
CA LEU A 16 13.79 -33.02 -10.95
C LEU A 16 12.51 -32.88 -10.12
N VAL A 17 12.51 -33.45 -8.92
CA VAL A 17 11.47 -33.20 -7.92
C VAL A 17 11.60 -31.74 -7.50
N LYS A 18 10.71 -30.88 -7.99
CA LYS A 18 10.60 -29.52 -7.47
C LYS A 18 10.24 -29.60 -5.98
N PRO A 19 10.93 -28.89 -5.09
CA PRO A 19 10.57 -28.89 -3.68
C PRO A 19 9.13 -28.39 -3.52
N ALA A 20 8.27 -29.21 -2.90
CA ALA A 20 6.91 -28.81 -2.55
C ALA A 20 6.99 -27.87 -1.34
N PHE A 21 6.86 -26.56 -1.60
CA PHE A 21 6.77 -25.56 -0.54
C PHE A 21 5.35 -25.57 0.09
N ALA A 22 5.23 -25.07 1.32
CA ALA A 22 3.94 -24.93 1.99
C ALA A 22 3.00 -23.96 1.24
N ASP A 23 1.70 -24.20 1.36
CA ASP A 23 0.64 -23.36 0.76
C ASP A 23 0.80 -21.86 1.12
N LEU A 24 0.43 -20.99 0.18
CA LEU A 24 0.49 -19.53 0.31
C LEU A 24 -0.91 -18.95 0.46
N ASN A 25 -1.15 -18.26 1.58
CA ASN A 25 -2.30 -17.36 1.70
C ASN A 25 -1.85 -15.92 1.43
N VAL A 26 -2.52 -15.26 0.50
CA VAL A 26 -2.25 -13.89 0.08
C VAL A 26 -3.36 -12.97 0.59
N GLY A 27 -3.00 -12.03 1.46
CA GLY A 27 -3.90 -10.99 1.96
C GLY A 27 -3.86 -9.74 1.08
N LEU A 28 -4.99 -9.36 0.51
CA LEU A 28 -5.13 -8.14 -0.28
C LEU A 28 -5.87 -7.11 0.57
N LEU A 29 -5.17 -6.06 1.02
CA LEU A 29 -5.82 -4.93 1.66
C LEU A 29 -6.57 -4.13 0.60
N VAL A 30 -7.87 -3.97 0.80
CA VAL A 30 -8.71 -3.17 -0.07
C VAL A 30 -9.39 -2.05 0.68
N SER A 31 -9.60 -0.95 -0.02
CA SER A 31 -10.47 0.13 0.44
C SER A 31 -11.88 0.05 -0.19
N ARG A 32 -12.08 -0.79 -1.23
CA ARG A 32 -13.30 -0.86 -2.06
C ARG A 32 -13.51 -2.24 -2.68
N ASN A 33 -14.75 -2.57 -3.04
CA ASN A 33 -15.19 -3.70 -3.88
C ASN A 33 -14.37 -4.98 -3.71
N ALA A 34 -14.53 -5.64 -2.56
CA ALA A 34 -13.74 -6.81 -2.21
C ALA A 34 -13.85 -7.94 -3.24
N ASP A 35 -15.06 -8.23 -3.71
CA ASP A 35 -15.30 -9.29 -4.68
C ASP A 35 -14.58 -9.01 -6.00
N GLN A 36 -14.78 -7.82 -6.57
CA GLN A 36 -14.09 -7.39 -7.80
C GLN A 36 -12.57 -7.42 -7.64
N THR A 37 -12.04 -6.94 -6.50
CA THR A 37 -10.59 -6.94 -6.29
C THR A 37 -10.02 -8.36 -6.26
N LEU A 38 -10.73 -9.29 -5.63
CA LEU A 38 -10.29 -10.69 -5.64
C LEU A 38 -10.37 -11.26 -7.05
N GLU A 39 -11.44 -11.01 -7.79
CA GLU A 39 -11.59 -11.44 -9.19
C GLU A 39 -10.47 -10.91 -10.08
N ASP A 40 -10.10 -9.64 -9.94
CA ASP A 40 -9.06 -9.00 -10.76
C ASP A 40 -7.65 -9.50 -10.40
N TRP A 41 -7.40 -9.83 -9.13
CA TRP A 41 -6.12 -10.37 -8.67
C TRP A 41 -5.99 -11.88 -8.85
N GLN A 42 -7.09 -12.63 -8.89
CA GLN A 42 -7.07 -14.09 -8.95
C GLN A 42 -6.21 -14.64 -10.10
N PRO A 43 -6.23 -14.09 -11.33
CA PRO A 43 -5.36 -14.55 -12.40
C PRO A 43 -3.86 -14.39 -12.12
N ILE A 44 -3.46 -13.38 -11.36
CA ILE A 44 -2.06 -13.18 -10.93
C ILE A 44 -1.69 -14.25 -9.89
N LEU A 45 -2.61 -14.55 -8.96
CA LEU A 45 -2.42 -15.57 -7.93
C LEU A 45 -2.37 -16.99 -8.52
N ASP A 46 -3.16 -17.27 -9.55
CA ASP A 46 -3.13 -18.54 -10.27
C ASP A 46 -1.80 -18.72 -11.02
N ASP A 47 -1.28 -17.67 -11.65
CA ASP A 47 0.04 -17.71 -12.27
C ASP A 47 1.16 -17.89 -11.23
N LEU A 48 1.02 -17.30 -10.04
CA LEU A 48 1.96 -17.53 -8.93
C LEU A 48 1.93 -19.02 -8.54
N ALA A 49 0.74 -19.61 -8.39
CA ALA A 49 0.58 -21.02 -8.07
C ALA A 49 1.27 -21.93 -9.10
N LEU A 50 1.08 -21.65 -10.39
CA LEU A 50 1.72 -22.38 -11.49
C LEU A 50 3.23 -22.21 -11.48
N ALA A 51 3.73 -20.98 -11.29
CA ALA A 51 5.15 -20.68 -11.29
C ALA A 51 5.89 -21.36 -10.12
N THR A 52 5.25 -21.40 -8.95
CA THR A 52 5.87 -21.93 -7.74
C THR A 52 5.54 -23.39 -7.46
N GLY A 53 4.55 -23.97 -8.13
CA GLY A 53 4.02 -25.30 -7.82
C GLY A 53 3.36 -25.40 -6.45
N GLN A 54 2.84 -24.28 -5.92
CA GLN A 54 2.23 -24.20 -4.59
C GLN A 54 0.74 -23.94 -4.73
N LYS A 55 -0.06 -24.33 -3.74
CA LYS A 55 -1.42 -23.83 -3.64
C LYS A 55 -1.39 -22.38 -3.19
N VAL A 56 -2.01 -21.49 -3.96
CA VAL A 56 -2.14 -20.07 -3.62
C VAL A 56 -3.61 -19.74 -3.38
N ARG A 57 -3.91 -19.09 -2.27
CA ARG A 57 -5.26 -18.63 -1.92
C ARG A 57 -5.27 -17.14 -1.66
N GLY A 58 -6.02 -16.40 -2.46
CA GLY A 58 -6.28 -14.98 -2.22
C GLY A 58 -7.39 -14.79 -1.21
N GLN A 59 -7.24 -13.79 -0.34
CA GLN A 59 -8.33 -13.29 0.49
C GLN A 59 -8.23 -11.77 0.57
N VAL A 60 -9.38 -11.12 0.50
CA VAL A 60 -9.47 -9.67 0.61
C VAL A 60 -9.84 -9.28 2.03
N LEU A 61 -9.15 -8.27 2.57
CA LEU A 61 -9.40 -7.73 3.90
C LEU A 61 -9.57 -6.22 3.84
N SER A 62 -10.59 -5.71 4.52
CA SER A 62 -10.79 -4.27 4.74
C SER A 62 -10.38 -3.84 6.16
N ASP A 63 -10.36 -4.80 7.11
CA ASP A 63 -9.83 -4.59 8.47
C ASP A 63 -8.31 -4.81 8.49
N ARG A 64 -7.60 -3.73 8.76
CA ARG A 64 -6.13 -3.68 8.83
C ARG A 64 -5.60 -4.43 10.05
N ASP A 65 -6.29 -4.35 11.18
CA ASP A 65 -5.91 -5.04 12.40
C ASP A 65 -6.15 -6.54 12.26
N GLU A 66 -7.20 -6.93 11.52
CA GLU A 66 -7.40 -8.33 11.17
C GLU A 66 -6.28 -8.86 10.29
N LEU A 67 -5.88 -8.13 9.24
CA LEU A 67 -4.76 -8.51 8.38
C LEU A 67 -3.47 -8.66 9.21
N LEU A 68 -3.17 -7.67 10.07
CA LEU A 68 -2.04 -7.72 10.99
C LEU A 68 -2.09 -8.98 11.87
N ARG A 69 -3.20 -9.25 12.56
CA ARG A 69 -3.36 -10.43 13.43
C ARG A 69 -3.22 -11.75 12.67
N ARG A 70 -3.79 -11.85 11.46
CA ARG A 70 -3.68 -13.05 10.62
C ARG A 70 -2.25 -13.26 10.15
N MET A 71 -1.54 -12.20 9.76
CA MET A 71 -0.12 -12.30 9.42
C MET A 71 0.70 -12.68 10.65
N GLN A 72 0.48 -12.12 11.83
CA GLN A 72 1.15 -12.51 13.09
C GLN A 72 1.02 -14.02 13.37
N LYS A 73 -0.19 -14.55 13.23
CA LYS A 73 -0.51 -15.98 13.44
C LYS A 73 -0.01 -16.90 12.32
N GLY A 74 0.66 -16.38 11.29
CA GLY A 74 1.13 -17.17 10.15
C GLY A 74 0.01 -17.66 9.23
N GLN A 75 -1.16 -17.03 9.29
CA GLN A 75 -2.31 -17.37 8.43
C GLN A 75 -2.24 -16.63 7.08
N ILE A 76 -1.40 -15.59 6.97
CA ILE A 76 -1.07 -14.87 5.73
C ILE A 76 0.44 -14.92 5.53
N GLN A 77 0.88 -15.32 4.34
CA GLN A 77 2.29 -15.42 3.97
C GLN A 77 2.75 -14.20 3.15
N ILE A 78 1.86 -13.65 2.31
CA ILE A 78 2.11 -12.50 1.46
C ILE A 78 0.97 -11.50 1.64
N ALA A 79 1.27 -10.21 1.69
CA ALA A 79 0.28 -9.16 1.79
C ALA A 79 0.55 -8.01 0.82
N ARG A 80 -0.49 -7.54 0.12
CA ARG A 80 -0.51 -6.28 -0.62
C ARG A 80 -1.19 -5.24 0.26
N VAL A 81 -0.44 -4.27 0.74
CA VAL A 81 -0.89 -3.31 1.77
C VAL A 81 -0.33 -1.93 1.49
N ASP A 82 -0.91 -0.89 2.08
CA ASP A 82 -0.27 0.42 2.04
C ASP A 82 0.96 0.48 2.96
N ASN A 83 1.79 1.51 2.76
CA ASN A 83 3.06 1.66 3.46
C ASN A 83 2.94 1.72 4.99
N LYS A 84 1.84 2.27 5.54
CA LYS A 84 1.64 2.36 7.00
C LYS A 84 1.35 0.99 7.59
N LEU A 85 0.48 0.19 6.97
CA LEU A 85 0.27 -1.19 7.43
C LEU A 85 1.53 -2.04 7.21
N ALA A 86 2.28 -1.84 6.12
CA ALA A 86 3.56 -2.53 5.92
C ALA A 86 4.55 -2.27 7.06
N LEU A 87 4.64 -1.02 7.56
CA LEU A 87 5.45 -0.69 8.73
C LEU A 87 5.02 -1.50 9.96
N ASP A 88 3.71 -1.58 10.21
CA ASP A 88 3.18 -2.35 11.34
C ASP A 88 3.43 -3.86 11.18
N LEU A 89 3.38 -4.39 9.95
CA LEU A 89 3.70 -5.80 9.66
C LEU A 89 5.18 -6.13 9.87
N VAL A 90 6.08 -5.24 9.44
CA VAL A 90 7.53 -5.38 9.66
C VAL A 90 7.85 -5.35 11.15
N GLU A 91 7.25 -4.42 11.88
CA GLU A 91 7.45 -4.26 13.31
C GLU A 91 6.87 -5.42 14.14
N ASN A 92 5.65 -5.85 13.83
CA ASN A 92 4.86 -6.65 14.76
C ASN A 92 4.47 -8.04 14.22
N ALA A 93 4.74 -8.36 12.95
CA ALA A 93 4.21 -9.57 12.30
C ALA A 93 5.23 -10.35 11.46
N LYS A 94 6.53 -10.18 11.74
CA LYS A 94 7.63 -10.80 10.97
C LYS A 94 7.51 -10.47 9.47
N GLY A 95 7.07 -9.27 9.12
CA GLY A 95 7.01 -8.82 7.74
C GLY A 95 8.38 -8.43 7.20
N GLU A 96 8.59 -8.66 5.90
CA GLU A 96 9.65 -8.03 5.11
C GLU A 96 9.09 -7.58 3.76
N VAL A 97 9.36 -6.33 3.39
CA VAL A 97 9.03 -5.81 2.05
C VAL A 97 9.97 -6.47 1.04
N PHE A 98 9.43 -6.91 -0.10
CA PHE A 98 10.22 -7.52 -1.17
C PHE A 98 9.99 -6.91 -2.56
N ALA A 99 8.84 -6.28 -2.73
CA ALA A 99 8.48 -5.58 -3.94
C ALA A 99 7.54 -4.41 -3.62
N ARG A 100 7.34 -3.54 -4.61
CA ARG A 100 6.33 -2.49 -4.58
C ARG A 100 5.60 -2.42 -5.91
N LEU A 101 4.39 -1.91 -5.89
CA LEU A 101 3.62 -1.68 -7.10
C LEU A 101 4.33 -0.67 -8.01
N SER A 102 4.07 -0.77 -9.32
CA SER A 102 4.47 0.23 -10.32
C SER A 102 3.34 0.44 -11.31
N GLN A 103 3.17 1.67 -11.78
CA GLN A 103 2.11 2.06 -12.68
C GLN A 103 2.65 2.27 -14.11
N THR A 104 1.76 2.23 -15.09
CA THR A 104 2.08 2.47 -16.50
C THR A 104 2.62 3.88 -16.73
N GLY A 105 3.31 4.09 -17.86
CA GLY A 105 3.82 5.43 -18.23
C GLY A 105 5.06 5.91 -17.45
N ASN A 106 5.89 5.00 -16.91
CA ASN A 106 7.09 5.31 -16.11
C ASN A 106 6.80 6.06 -14.80
N ILE A 107 5.56 6.00 -14.31
CA ILE A 107 5.18 6.57 -13.02
C ILE A 107 5.64 5.59 -11.94
N ASN A 108 6.59 6.05 -11.11
CA ASN A 108 7.24 5.24 -10.08
C ASN A 108 6.94 5.71 -8.65
N ASP A 109 6.23 6.82 -8.53
CA ASP A 109 5.82 7.47 -7.30
C ASP A 109 4.38 7.99 -7.41
N TYR A 110 3.76 8.25 -6.27
CA TYR A 110 2.47 8.93 -6.19
C TYR A 110 2.56 10.17 -5.29
N ARG A 111 1.54 11.01 -5.37
CA ARG A 111 1.32 12.14 -4.47
C ARG A 111 -0.08 12.09 -3.87
N SER A 112 -0.22 12.48 -2.62
CA SER A 112 -1.52 12.86 -2.07
C SER A 112 -1.95 14.19 -2.67
N VAL A 113 -3.25 14.37 -2.87
CA VAL A 113 -3.81 15.58 -3.47
C VAL A 113 -5.03 16.07 -2.70
N MET A 114 -5.31 17.36 -2.81
CA MET A 114 -6.60 17.94 -2.40
C MET A 114 -7.38 18.34 -3.65
N LEU A 115 -8.61 17.83 -3.76
CA LEU A 115 -9.55 18.11 -4.82
C LEU A 115 -10.61 19.12 -4.35
N VAL A 116 -11.00 19.99 -5.28
CA VAL A 116 -12.17 20.87 -5.17
C VAL A 116 -12.94 20.86 -6.49
N LYS A 117 -14.19 21.33 -6.50
CA LYS A 117 -14.90 21.62 -7.76
C LYS A 117 -14.20 22.75 -8.52
N LYS A 118 -14.20 22.72 -9.86
CA LYS A 118 -13.57 23.73 -10.72
C LYS A 118 -14.04 25.16 -10.44
N ASN A 119 -15.32 25.33 -10.14
CA ASN A 119 -15.93 26.61 -9.78
C ASN A 119 -15.64 27.07 -8.34
N SER A 120 -14.92 26.27 -7.54
CA SER A 120 -14.55 26.64 -6.17
C SER A 120 -13.63 27.87 -6.18
N PRO A 121 -13.82 28.81 -5.21
CA PRO A 121 -12.92 29.94 -5.02
C PRO A 121 -11.54 29.50 -4.50
N ILE A 122 -11.40 28.29 -3.93
CA ILE A 122 -10.13 27.79 -3.38
C ILE A 122 -9.18 27.48 -4.53
N LYS A 123 -8.08 28.22 -4.69
CA LYS A 123 -7.13 28.00 -5.79
C LYS A 123 -5.90 27.19 -5.40
N ASN A 124 -5.48 27.26 -4.15
CA ASN A 124 -4.28 26.62 -3.63
C ASN A 124 -4.43 26.20 -2.15
N ALA A 125 -3.35 25.69 -1.54
CA ALA A 125 -3.32 25.31 -0.13
C ALA A 125 -3.54 26.48 0.84
N ASP A 126 -3.01 27.66 0.54
CA ASP A 126 -3.15 28.82 1.42
C ASP A 126 -4.59 29.33 1.46
N ASP A 127 -5.28 29.27 0.31
CA ASP A 127 -6.72 29.49 0.24
C ASP A 127 -7.53 28.48 1.07
N LEU A 128 -7.14 27.22 1.09
CA LEU A 128 -7.82 26.24 1.92
C LEU A 128 -7.60 26.56 3.42
N LEU A 129 -6.40 27.02 3.77
CA LEU A 129 -5.95 27.23 5.15
C LEU A 129 -6.19 28.63 5.71
N ASN A 130 -6.74 29.58 4.93
CA ASN A 130 -7.18 30.89 5.40
C ASN A 130 -8.69 30.99 5.71
N ARG A 131 -9.39 29.84 5.74
CA ARG A 131 -10.85 29.70 5.92
C ARG A 131 -11.22 28.79 7.10
N PRO A 132 -10.78 29.09 8.33
CA PRO A 132 -11.10 28.27 9.50
C PRO A 132 -12.60 28.21 9.71
N LYS A 133 -13.12 27.00 10.00
CA LYS A 133 -14.53 26.70 10.30
C LYS A 133 -15.53 27.03 9.18
N GLN A 134 -15.06 27.32 7.97
CA GLN A 134 -15.95 27.61 6.83
C GLN A 134 -16.14 26.40 5.91
N LEU A 135 -15.06 25.65 5.66
CA LEU A 135 -15.05 24.54 4.69
C LEU A 135 -15.44 23.21 5.34
N ARG A 136 -16.10 22.34 4.56
CA ARG A 136 -16.32 20.93 4.87
C ARG A 136 -15.28 20.08 4.14
N TYR A 137 -14.64 19.16 4.85
CA TYR A 137 -13.55 18.35 4.34
C TYR A 137 -13.89 16.86 4.44
N ALA A 138 -13.63 16.12 3.37
CA ALA A 138 -13.57 14.67 3.37
C ALA A 138 -12.10 14.22 3.33
N GLY A 139 -11.58 13.80 4.49
CA GLY A 139 -10.24 13.23 4.66
C GLY A 139 -10.23 11.71 4.67
N GLY A 140 -9.02 11.15 4.74
CA GLY A 140 -8.80 9.71 4.86
C GLY A 140 -9.20 9.14 6.20
N LYS A 141 -9.40 7.82 6.25
CA LYS A 141 -9.53 7.09 7.51
C LYS A 141 -8.19 7.10 8.27
N PRO A 142 -8.21 7.20 9.61
CA PRO A 142 -7.00 7.05 10.43
C PRO A 142 -6.26 5.77 10.10
N GLY A 143 -4.94 5.88 10.00
CA GLY A 143 -4.06 4.75 9.67
C GLY A 143 -3.81 4.53 8.18
N THR A 144 -4.45 5.25 7.24
CA THR A 144 -4.04 5.22 5.82
C THR A 144 -2.85 6.14 5.55
N THR A 145 -2.06 5.80 4.53
CA THR A 145 -0.86 6.58 4.21
C THR A 145 -1.20 7.84 3.40
N ALA A 146 -1.82 7.66 2.23
CA ALA A 146 -1.99 8.73 1.24
C ALA A 146 -3.10 9.72 1.61
N GLU A 147 -4.21 9.26 2.17
CA GLU A 147 -5.37 10.11 2.46
C GLU A 147 -5.33 10.71 3.87
N TYR A 148 -4.48 10.17 4.75
CA TYR A 148 -4.41 10.56 6.15
C TYR A 148 -3.00 11.01 6.55
N LEU A 149 -2.01 10.13 6.60
CA LEU A 149 -0.71 10.46 7.20
C LEU A 149 0.05 11.55 6.43
N ILE A 150 0.15 11.43 5.11
CA ILE A 150 0.85 12.39 4.24
C ILE A 150 0.24 13.82 4.33
N PRO A 151 -1.06 14.03 4.10
CA PRO A 151 -1.65 15.37 4.18
C PRO A 151 -1.65 15.93 5.62
N HIS A 152 -1.84 15.09 6.64
CA HIS A 152 -1.71 15.54 8.03
C HIS A 152 -0.35 16.20 8.26
N TYR A 153 0.75 15.57 7.86
CA TYR A 153 2.06 16.20 8.03
C TYR A 153 2.29 17.38 7.08
N HIS A 154 2.16 17.16 5.76
CA HIS A 154 2.65 18.12 4.76
C HIS A 154 1.72 19.32 4.53
N LEU A 155 0.40 19.16 4.75
CA LEU A 155 -0.55 20.24 4.59
C LEU A 155 -0.89 20.89 5.94
N PHE A 156 -1.24 20.07 6.94
CA PHE A 156 -1.89 20.57 8.14
C PHE A 156 -0.93 20.84 9.31
N PHE A 157 -0.20 19.83 9.79
CA PHE A 157 0.60 19.90 11.03
C PHE A 157 1.78 20.85 10.90
N LYS A 158 2.44 20.89 9.73
CA LYS A 158 3.48 21.89 9.43
C LYS A 158 3.01 23.34 9.53
N ARG A 159 1.69 23.56 9.52
CA ARG A 159 1.04 24.87 9.64
C ARG A 159 0.23 24.98 10.95
N ASN A 160 0.47 24.09 11.92
CA ASN A 160 -0.23 24.02 13.20
C ASN A 160 -1.75 23.84 13.10
N VAL A 161 -2.21 23.15 12.07
CA VAL A 161 -3.64 22.91 11.81
C VAL A 161 -4.00 21.47 12.21
N LEU A 162 -5.02 21.31 13.05
CA LEU A 162 -5.70 20.03 13.30
C LEU A 162 -6.97 19.96 12.44
N PRO A 163 -7.07 19.11 11.41
CA PRO A 163 -8.23 19.07 10.52
C PRO A 163 -9.57 18.91 11.24
N GLU A 164 -9.62 18.07 12.27
CA GLU A 164 -10.83 17.85 13.08
C GLU A 164 -11.28 19.10 13.84
N GLN A 165 -10.36 20.03 14.11
CA GLN A 165 -10.65 21.31 14.76
C GLN A 165 -10.68 22.48 13.77
N TYR A 166 -10.21 22.31 12.54
CA TYR A 166 -10.09 23.39 11.58
C TYR A 166 -11.30 23.52 10.67
N PHE A 167 -11.84 22.41 10.18
CA PHE A 167 -12.97 22.42 9.26
C PHE A 167 -14.31 22.56 10.00
N LYS A 168 -15.34 23.04 9.28
CA LYS A 168 -16.74 23.04 9.76
C LYS A 168 -17.24 21.62 9.98
N GLN A 169 -16.84 20.73 9.09
CA GLN A 169 -17.14 19.30 9.14
C GLN A 169 -15.90 18.55 8.63
N ASN A 170 -15.53 17.47 9.32
CA ASN A 170 -14.44 16.59 8.93
C ASN A 170 -14.99 15.16 8.81
N LEU A 171 -15.20 14.69 7.58
CA LEU A 171 -15.60 13.33 7.28
C LEU A 171 -14.36 12.47 7.04
N GLN A 172 -14.37 11.24 7.55
CA GLN A 172 -13.28 10.28 7.33
C GLN A 172 -13.78 9.17 6.39
N LEU A 173 -13.43 9.28 5.12
CA LEU A 173 -13.89 8.41 4.04
C LEU A 173 -12.70 7.76 3.33
N GLY A 174 -12.97 6.73 2.52
CA GLY A 174 -12.01 6.27 1.52
C GLY A 174 -12.00 7.20 0.30
N THR A 175 -11.01 7.06 -0.57
CA THR A 175 -10.78 7.95 -1.72
C THR A 175 -12.02 8.14 -2.61
N GLU A 176 -12.74 7.07 -2.93
CA GLU A 176 -13.99 7.17 -3.72
C GLU A 176 -15.11 7.86 -2.97
N GLY A 177 -15.32 7.51 -1.70
CA GLY A 177 -16.36 8.15 -0.89
C GLY A 177 -16.12 9.65 -0.75
N ALA A 178 -14.87 10.06 -0.55
CA ALA A 178 -14.47 11.46 -0.50
C ALA A 178 -14.71 12.17 -1.84
N PHE A 179 -14.34 11.53 -2.96
CA PHE A 179 -14.60 12.05 -4.31
C PHE A 179 -16.09 12.20 -4.60
N VAL A 180 -16.91 11.19 -4.30
CA VAL A 180 -18.37 11.21 -4.49
C VAL A 180 -19.01 12.29 -3.62
N ALA A 181 -18.61 12.42 -2.36
CA ALA A 181 -19.09 13.47 -1.47
C ALA A 181 -18.77 14.87 -2.02
N LEU A 182 -17.57 15.06 -2.59
CA LEU A 182 -17.20 16.32 -3.25
C LEU A 182 -18.05 16.55 -4.51
N ALA A 183 -18.21 15.54 -5.37
CA ALA A 183 -19.01 15.63 -6.59
C ALA A 183 -20.45 16.06 -6.29
N GLN A 184 -21.05 15.45 -5.27
CA GLN A 184 -22.41 15.74 -4.80
C GLN A 184 -22.52 17.07 -4.01
N GLY A 185 -21.41 17.77 -3.76
CA GLY A 185 -21.40 19.03 -3.00
C GLY A 185 -21.67 18.87 -1.50
N GLN A 186 -21.51 17.66 -0.98
CA GLN A 186 -21.61 17.36 0.46
C GLN A 186 -20.38 17.86 1.23
N VAL A 187 -19.24 17.95 0.57
CA VAL A 187 -18.01 18.59 1.07
C VAL A 187 -17.48 19.60 0.06
N ASP A 188 -16.60 20.48 0.53
CA ASP A 188 -15.99 21.54 -0.28
C ASP A 188 -14.57 21.17 -0.74
N VAL A 189 -13.91 20.29 0.01
CA VAL A 189 -12.58 19.73 -0.27
C VAL A 189 -12.58 18.23 0.01
N ALA A 190 -11.96 17.44 -0.87
CA ALA A 190 -11.73 16.01 -0.65
C ALA A 190 -10.27 15.64 -0.87
N VAL A 191 -9.73 14.76 -0.04
CA VAL A 191 -8.42 14.16 -0.26
C VAL A 191 -8.49 13.03 -1.29
N SER A 192 -7.44 12.87 -2.08
CA SER A 192 -7.22 11.72 -2.96
C SER A 192 -5.71 11.51 -3.14
N ASN A 193 -5.31 10.68 -4.09
CA ASN A 193 -3.93 10.48 -4.48
C ASN A 193 -3.84 10.26 -6.01
N THR A 194 -2.69 10.55 -6.61
CA THR A 194 -2.51 10.48 -8.08
C THR A 194 -2.71 9.09 -8.67
N PHE A 195 -2.58 8.02 -7.86
CA PHE A 195 -2.86 6.66 -8.28
C PHE A 195 -4.36 6.41 -8.45
N ASP A 196 -5.15 6.74 -7.42
CA ASP A 196 -6.60 6.60 -7.43
C ASP A 196 -7.28 7.59 -8.38
N LEU A 197 -6.66 8.74 -8.68
CA LEU A 197 -7.22 9.70 -9.64
C LEU A 197 -7.47 9.07 -11.02
N GLU A 198 -6.58 8.20 -11.51
CA GLU A 198 -6.76 7.55 -12.81
C GLU A 198 -7.97 6.61 -12.79
N GLN A 199 -8.14 5.81 -11.73
CA GLN A 199 -9.32 4.97 -11.54
C GLN A 199 -10.61 5.80 -11.40
N LEU A 200 -10.56 6.91 -10.66
CA LEU A 200 -11.71 7.82 -10.51
C LEU A 200 -12.08 8.49 -11.83
N LYS A 201 -11.10 8.82 -12.67
CA LYS A 201 -11.32 9.39 -14.00
C LYS A 201 -11.98 8.39 -14.95
N GLU A 202 -11.57 7.12 -14.93
CA GLU A 202 -12.21 6.06 -15.70
C GLU A 202 -13.64 5.77 -15.21
N LYS A 203 -13.83 5.68 -13.89
CA LYS A 203 -15.11 5.31 -13.27
C LYS A 203 -16.14 6.44 -13.25
N PHE A 204 -15.71 7.69 -13.05
CA PHE A 204 -16.57 8.87 -12.92
C PHE A 204 -16.13 10.01 -13.86
N PRO A 205 -16.05 9.79 -15.19
CA PRO A 205 -15.42 10.77 -16.11
C PRO A 205 -16.12 12.12 -16.12
N ARG A 206 -17.46 12.13 -16.01
CA ARG A 206 -18.26 13.36 -15.97
C ARG A 206 -17.94 14.18 -14.73
N ASP A 207 -18.01 13.59 -13.55
CA ASP A 207 -17.73 14.30 -12.29
C ASP A 207 -16.26 14.69 -12.20
N PHE A 208 -15.34 13.81 -12.62
CA PHE A 208 -13.90 14.08 -12.58
C PHE A 208 -13.54 15.29 -13.44
N SER A 209 -14.19 15.45 -14.60
CA SER A 209 -14.00 16.62 -15.46
C SER A 209 -14.37 17.95 -14.78
N GLN A 210 -15.14 17.92 -13.68
CA GLN A 210 -15.54 19.09 -12.90
C GLN A 210 -14.66 19.32 -11.67
N MET A 211 -13.62 18.50 -11.45
CA MET A 211 -12.70 18.65 -10.33
C MET A 211 -11.40 19.34 -10.73
N ARG A 212 -10.70 19.88 -9.74
CA ARG A 212 -9.37 20.47 -9.87
C ARG A 212 -8.54 20.17 -8.62
N VAL A 213 -7.27 19.85 -8.82
CA VAL A 213 -6.27 19.73 -7.76
C VAL A 213 -5.84 21.13 -7.30
N VAL A 214 -5.85 21.38 -5.98
CA VAL A 214 -5.41 22.64 -5.35
C VAL A 214 -4.16 22.48 -4.50
N TRP A 215 -3.75 21.24 -4.23
CA TRP A 215 -2.53 20.94 -3.48
C TRP A 215 -2.05 19.52 -3.82
N GLU A 216 -0.74 19.34 -3.83
CA GLU A 216 -0.08 18.04 -3.95
C GLU A 216 1.02 17.90 -2.89
N SER A 217 1.19 16.70 -2.34
CA SER A 217 2.31 16.36 -1.46
C SER A 217 3.62 16.21 -2.24
N PRO A 218 4.79 16.08 -1.58
CA PRO A 218 5.98 15.45 -2.17
C PRO A 218 5.70 14.04 -2.69
N ARG A 219 6.67 13.47 -3.44
CA ARG A 219 6.59 12.13 -4.02
C ARG A 219 6.82 11.03 -2.97
N PHE A 220 5.99 9.99 -3.01
CA PHE A 220 6.10 8.80 -2.17
C PHE A 220 6.14 7.53 -3.03
N ALA A 221 6.84 6.52 -2.54
CA ALA A 221 6.85 5.20 -3.18
C ALA A 221 5.47 4.55 -3.09
N PHE A 222 5.06 3.89 -4.17
CA PHE A 222 3.84 3.08 -4.21
C PHE A 222 3.81 1.99 -3.14
N ASP A 223 2.61 1.49 -2.91
CA ASP A 223 2.32 0.45 -1.93
C ASP A 223 3.21 -0.80 -2.10
N PRO A 224 3.71 -1.37 -0.99
CA PRO A 224 4.55 -2.55 -1.02
C PRO A 224 3.76 -3.86 -1.12
N LEU A 225 4.48 -4.89 -1.54
CA LEU A 225 4.20 -6.28 -1.20
C LEU A 225 5.12 -6.69 -0.04
N VAL A 226 4.51 -7.27 0.99
CA VAL A 226 5.18 -7.77 2.19
C VAL A 226 5.07 -9.28 2.20
N MET A 227 6.14 -9.99 2.55
CA MET A 227 6.08 -11.42 2.83
C MET A 227 6.53 -11.69 4.26
N ARG A 228 6.21 -12.88 4.79
CA ARG A 228 6.75 -13.31 6.08
C ARG A 228 8.25 -13.61 5.96
N SER A 229 9.04 -13.07 6.88
CA SER A 229 10.50 -13.23 6.91
C SER A 229 10.94 -14.64 7.25
N ASP A 230 10.09 -15.43 7.92
CA ASP A 230 10.33 -16.84 8.29
C ASP A 230 9.94 -17.87 7.22
N LEU A 231 9.60 -17.44 6.00
CA LEU A 231 9.50 -18.34 4.85
C LEU A 231 10.89 -18.89 4.46
N PRO A 232 11.00 -20.17 4.02
CA PRO A 232 12.22 -20.74 3.48
C PRO A 232 12.86 -19.87 2.38
N ALA A 233 14.18 -19.70 2.41
CA ALA A 233 14.90 -18.80 1.50
C ALA A 233 14.61 -19.08 0.01
N ALA A 234 14.54 -20.36 -0.37
CA ALA A 234 14.21 -20.75 -1.75
C ALA A 234 12.77 -20.36 -2.15
N GLN A 235 11.82 -20.43 -1.22
CA GLN A 235 10.43 -20.00 -1.43
C GLN A 235 10.36 -18.48 -1.63
N LYS A 236 11.06 -17.72 -0.77
CA LYS A 236 11.14 -16.25 -0.87
C LYS A 236 11.74 -15.78 -2.20
N ALA A 237 12.79 -16.47 -2.65
CA ALA A 237 13.42 -16.21 -3.94
C ALA A 237 12.45 -16.45 -5.10
N ALA A 238 11.73 -17.57 -5.09
CA ALA A 238 10.74 -17.90 -6.13
C ALA A 238 9.60 -16.88 -6.20
N ILE A 239 9.05 -16.48 -5.03
CA ILE A 239 8.01 -15.45 -4.93
C ILE A 239 8.52 -14.11 -5.47
N SER A 240 9.68 -13.65 -5.01
CA SER A 240 10.25 -12.37 -5.43
C SER A 240 10.54 -12.33 -6.92
N GLN A 241 11.09 -13.43 -7.46
CA GLN A 241 11.37 -13.56 -8.89
C GLN A 241 10.09 -13.56 -9.72
N PHE A 242 9.04 -14.25 -9.27
CA PHE A 242 7.74 -14.22 -9.94
C PHE A 242 7.23 -12.78 -10.08
N PHE A 243 7.07 -12.05 -8.97
CA PHE A 243 6.50 -10.70 -9.00
C PHE A 243 7.37 -9.72 -9.80
N THR A 244 8.69 -9.76 -9.65
CA THR A 244 9.58 -8.82 -10.36
C THR A 244 9.69 -9.09 -11.86
N ASN A 245 9.40 -10.30 -12.32
CA ASN A 245 9.39 -10.67 -13.75
C ASN A 245 8.00 -10.61 -14.39
N TYR A 246 6.93 -10.62 -13.57
CA TYR A 246 5.55 -10.66 -14.04
C TYR A 246 5.22 -9.46 -14.95
N GLY A 247 4.73 -9.74 -16.17
CA GLY A 247 4.45 -8.71 -17.19
C GLY A 247 5.68 -8.12 -17.89
N ARG A 248 6.91 -8.49 -17.52
CA ARG A 248 8.16 -7.97 -18.11
C ARG A 248 8.86 -8.97 -19.03
N THR A 249 8.89 -10.24 -18.66
CA THR A 249 9.63 -11.29 -19.38
C THR A 249 8.76 -12.52 -19.62
N GLY A 250 9.10 -13.34 -20.62
CA GLY A 250 8.42 -14.59 -20.93
C GLY A 250 7.45 -14.49 -22.12
N SER A 251 6.92 -15.65 -22.55
CA SER A 251 6.06 -15.77 -23.73
C SER A 251 4.66 -15.17 -23.53
N ASN A 252 4.16 -15.08 -22.28
CA ASN A 252 2.80 -14.61 -21.96
C ASN A 252 2.75 -13.15 -21.46
N THR A 253 3.72 -12.31 -21.83
CA THR A 253 3.83 -10.93 -21.32
C THR A 253 2.61 -10.06 -21.63
N ALA A 254 1.96 -10.23 -22.80
CA ALA A 254 0.75 -9.49 -23.15
C ALA A 254 -0.41 -9.79 -22.20
N LEU A 255 -0.67 -11.06 -21.91
CA LEU A 255 -1.72 -11.49 -20.99
C LEU A 255 -1.41 -11.05 -19.55
N ALA A 256 -0.16 -11.18 -19.11
CA ALA A 256 0.26 -10.71 -17.79
C ALA A 256 0.07 -9.19 -17.63
N LYS A 257 0.36 -8.39 -18.67
CA LYS A 257 0.08 -6.94 -18.67
C LYS A 257 -1.41 -6.62 -18.58
N GLN A 258 -2.25 -7.39 -19.27
CA GLN A 258 -3.71 -7.24 -19.16
C GLN A 258 -4.19 -7.53 -17.73
N ARG A 259 -3.72 -8.62 -17.12
CA ARG A 259 -4.05 -8.99 -15.73
C ARG A 259 -3.59 -7.91 -14.74
N LEU A 260 -2.39 -7.37 -14.92
CA LEU A 260 -1.86 -6.25 -14.13
C LEU A 260 -2.73 -4.99 -14.24
N TYR A 261 -3.22 -4.67 -15.44
CA TYR A 261 -4.11 -3.52 -15.65
C TYR A 261 -5.44 -3.67 -14.91
N TYR A 262 -6.08 -4.85 -14.95
CA TYR A 262 -7.33 -5.06 -14.22
C TYR A 262 -7.11 -5.09 -12.70
N ALA A 263 -6.02 -5.68 -12.22
CA ALA A 263 -5.75 -5.82 -10.79
C ALA A 263 -5.68 -4.48 -10.03
N ASP A 264 -4.98 -3.49 -10.57
CA ASP A 264 -4.82 -2.16 -9.95
C ASP A 264 -4.23 -1.12 -10.96
N GLN A 265 -4.51 -1.25 -12.27
CA GLN A 265 -3.87 -0.45 -13.33
C GLN A 265 -2.33 -0.51 -13.31
N LEU A 266 -1.77 -1.67 -12.96
CA LEU A 266 -0.34 -1.86 -12.74
C LEU A 266 0.43 -2.04 -14.06
N ALA A 267 1.69 -1.62 -14.04
CA ALA A 267 2.69 -2.01 -15.03
C ALA A 267 3.53 -3.22 -14.59
N GLY A 268 3.43 -3.62 -13.32
CA GLY A 268 4.19 -4.70 -12.72
C GLY A 268 4.68 -4.34 -11.32
N PHE A 269 5.72 -5.02 -10.86
CA PHE A 269 6.25 -4.87 -9.50
C PHE A 269 7.74 -4.57 -9.52
N VAL A 270 8.21 -3.57 -8.77
CA VAL A 270 9.63 -3.23 -8.67
C VAL A 270 10.20 -3.81 -7.40
N LYS A 271 11.42 -4.37 -7.45
CA LYS A 271 12.12 -4.86 -6.27
C LYS A 271 12.22 -3.75 -5.22
N ALA A 272 11.90 -4.08 -3.98
CA ALA A 272 11.98 -3.16 -2.85
C ALA A 272 12.40 -3.93 -1.61
N ASP A 273 12.76 -3.20 -0.57
CA ASP A 273 13.07 -3.74 0.75
C ASP A 273 12.48 -2.83 1.84
N ASN A 274 12.72 -3.18 3.10
CA ASN A 274 12.24 -2.43 4.26
C ASN A 274 12.69 -0.95 4.24
N ARG A 275 13.78 -0.57 3.55
CA ARG A 275 14.21 0.84 3.45
C ARG A 275 13.17 1.71 2.71
N SER A 276 12.29 1.11 1.91
CA SER A 276 11.19 1.84 1.26
C SER A 276 10.22 2.48 2.28
N LEU A 277 10.13 1.94 3.49
CA LEU A 277 9.18 2.40 4.52
C LEU A 277 9.68 3.61 5.33
N ARG A 278 10.93 4.04 5.12
CA ARG A 278 11.56 5.11 5.93
C ARG A 278 10.80 6.42 5.91
N GLN A 279 10.32 6.83 4.73
CA GLN A 279 9.55 8.05 4.60
C GLN A 279 8.29 8.01 5.47
N VAL A 280 7.64 6.86 5.58
CA VAL A 280 6.42 6.69 6.39
C VAL A 280 6.73 6.61 7.88
N THR A 281 7.87 6.04 8.28
CA THR A 281 8.33 6.05 9.67
C THR A 281 8.55 7.46 10.19
N ASP A 282 9.21 8.32 9.40
CA ASP A 282 9.42 9.73 9.75
C ASP A 282 8.06 10.44 9.93
N LEU A 283 7.15 10.27 8.96
CA LEU A 283 5.81 10.86 9.03
C LEU A 283 5.02 10.38 10.26
N GLN A 284 5.11 9.10 10.61
CA GLN A 284 4.42 8.54 11.76
C GLN A 284 4.91 9.15 13.07
N LEU A 285 6.23 9.30 13.25
CA LEU A 285 6.80 9.96 14.42
C LEU A 285 6.31 11.41 14.52
N PHE A 286 6.40 12.19 13.43
CA PHE A 286 5.92 13.58 13.43
C PHE A 286 4.43 13.67 13.75
N HIS A 287 3.63 12.77 13.17
CA HIS A 287 2.21 12.71 13.44
C HIS A 287 1.93 12.48 14.93
N ASP A 288 2.60 11.51 15.54
CA ASP A 288 2.38 11.13 16.93
C ASP A 288 2.83 12.22 17.90
N LEU A 289 3.98 12.84 17.66
CA LEU A 289 4.48 14.00 18.45
C LEU A 289 3.54 15.21 18.35
N PHE A 290 3.06 15.52 17.14
CA PHE A 290 2.13 16.63 16.96
C PHE A 290 0.83 16.37 17.72
N ARG A 291 0.22 15.18 17.58
CA ARG A 291 -1.00 14.84 18.32
C ARG A 291 -0.81 14.81 19.82
N LEU A 292 0.36 14.38 20.31
CA LEU A 292 0.70 14.39 21.73
C LEU A 292 0.66 15.79 22.34
N THR A 293 1.13 16.78 21.58
CA THR A 293 1.10 18.20 21.99
C THR A 293 -0.32 18.63 22.34
N PHE A 294 -1.30 18.28 21.49
CA PHE A 294 -2.72 18.62 21.66
C PHE A 294 -3.53 17.64 22.53
N ASN A 295 -2.90 16.61 23.10
CA ASN A 295 -3.60 15.68 23.96
C ASN A 295 -3.86 16.30 25.34
N THR A 296 -5.09 16.75 25.59
CA THR A 296 -5.48 17.37 26.87
C THR A 296 -5.78 16.37 27.99
N LYS A 297 -5.78 15.06 27.69
CA LYS A 297 -6.07 13.99 28.67
C LYS A 297 -4.83 13.55 29.46
N LEU A 298 -3.64 13.96 29.06
CA LEU A 298 -2.37 13.56 29.68
C LEU A 298 -1.74 14.72 30.47
N THR A 299 -1.14 14.40 31.61
CA THR A 299 -0.29 15.36 32.36
C THR A 299 0.99 15.68 31.60
N ALA A 300 1.72 16.71 32.01
CA ALA A 300 2.99 17.06 31.39
C ALA A 300 4.01 15.90 31.49
N GLU A 301 4.08 15.24 32.65
CA GLU A 301 4.96 14.10 32.90
C GLU A 301 4.58 12.91 32.01
N ALA A 302 3.27 12.63 31.88
CA ALA A 302 2.78 11.57 31.02
C ALA A 302 3.08 11.84 29.54
N LYS A 303 3.03 13.12 29.11
CA LYS A 303 3.45 13.51 27.75
C LYS A 303 4.95 13.26 27.53
N VAL A 304 5.80 13.66 28.46
CA VAL A 304 7.25 13.40 28.35
C VAL A 304 7.55 11.91 28.26
N ALA A 305 6.87 11.08 29.07
CA ALA A 305 7.03 9.63 29.01
C ALA A 305 6.56 9.04 27.66
N GLN A 306 5.42 9.51 27.15
CA GLN A 306 4.88 9.07 25.86
C GLN A 306 5.78 9.50 24.69
N GLU A 307 6.30 10.72 24.70
CA GLU A 307 7.26 11.22 23.72
C GLU A 307 8.52 10.34 23.66
N LYS A 308 9.09 10.01 24.82
CA LYS A 308 10.23 9.10 24.92
C LYS A 308 9.93 7.73 24.28
N SER A 309 8.72 7.20 24.51
CA SER A 309 8.31 5.92 23.90
C SER A 309 8.22 5.99 22.37
N TYR A 310 7.81 7.13 21.81
CA TYR A 310 7.76 7.33 20.36
C TYR A 310 9.15 7.34 19.74
N TYR A 311 10.12 8.03 20.37
CA TYR A 311 11.51 7.98 19.90
C TYR A 311 12.13 6.59 20.03
N GLN A 312 11.89 5.88 21.13
CA GLN A 312 12.35 4.50 21.29
C GLN A 312 11.80 3.57 20.20
N ARG A 313 10.50 3.68 19.90
CA ARG A 313 9.87 2.94 18.80
C ARG A 313 10.47 3.33 17.45
N PHE A 314 10.67 4.62 17.22
CA PHE A 314 11.30 5.12 16.00
C PHE A 314 12.69 4.52 15.81
N ASP A 315 13.56 4.55 16.82
CA ASP A 315 14.91 3.98 16.75
C ASP A 315 14.89 2.47 16.47
N ALA A 316 13.98 1.73 17.11
CA ALA A 316 13.80 0.30 16.85
C ALA A 316 13.36 0.03 15.40
N LEU A 317 12.40 0.80 14.88
CA LEU A 317 11.98 0.73 13.48
C LEU A 317 13.15 1.07 12.54
N ILE A 318 13.92 2.13 12.83
CA ILE A 318 15.07 2.53 12.03
C ILE A 318 16.10 1.40 11.91
N ALA A 319 16.31 0.62 12.97
CA ALA A 319 17.16 -0.57 12.91
C ALA A 319 16.56 -1.67 11.99
N LEU A 320 15.26 -1.97 12.12
CA LEU A 320 14.56 -2.96 11.28
C LEU A 320 14.50 -2.59 9.79
N LEU A 321 14.52 -1.29 9.49
CA LEU A 321 14.44 -0.76 8.14
C LEU A 321 15.82 -0.50 7.51
N GLY A 322 16.88 -1.12 8.03
CA GLY A 322 18.20 -1.12 7.41
C GLY A 322 19.20 -0.08 7.95
N GLY A 323 18.96 0.51 9.13
CA GLY A 323 19.90 1.43 9.79
C GLY A 323 19.83 2.86 9.26
N ALA A 324 20.78 3.73 9.65
CA ALA A 324 20.85 5.13 9.17
C ALA A 324 21.00 5.21 7.63
N LYS A 325 20.58 6.33 7.04
CA LYS A 325 20.65 6.55 5.60
C LYS A 325 22.07 6.62 5.09
#